data_AF-A0A7W2YA55-F1
#
_entry.id   AF-A0A7W2YA55-F1
#
_cell.length_a   1.000
_cell.length_b   1.000
_cell.length_c   1.000
_cell.angle_alpha   90.00
_cell.angle_beta   90.00
_cell.angle_gamma   90.00
#
_symmetry.space_group_name_H-M   'P 1'
#
loop_
_entity.id
_entity.type
_entity.pdbx_description
1 polymer ?
#
loop_
_entity_poly.entity_id
_entity_poly.type
_entity_poly.pdbx_seq_one_letter_code
_entity_poly.pdbx_strand_id
1 'polypeptide(L)'
;MISKEKSMSEYSLKEVSSVALSAFWNIMDQWGVESEHQISLIGIKTDLSSDDLKEMNVSSLSSEMVARISLVLKIYKYLEILLPNREQSRVWINKSNDAFGGETALMVILADNENGLLTVAEYLNSQFQMPNTALDKKMQKEYILILILEWVDSTEDALNWYKSEVPPALGMTPLQAVECGEYRNVLKYIEHISLGGYA
;
A
#
# COMPACT_ATOMS: atom_id res chain seq x y z
N MET A 1 -21.58 -17.98 32.65
CA MET A 1 -21.13 -16.61 32.97
C MET A 1 -19.82 -16.39 32.22
N ILE A 2 -19.81 -15.41 31.33
CA ILE A 2 -18.66 -14.79 30.62
C ILE A 2 -17.98 -15.63 29.53
N SER A 3 -18.59 -15.59 28.34
CA SER A 3 -17.87 -15.58 27.05
C SER A 3 -17.29 -14.18 26.83
N LYS A 4 -15.96 -14.02 26.91
CA LYS A 4 -15.25 -12.77 26.52
C LYS A 4 -13.83 -13.09 26.04
N GLU A 5 -13.70 -13.88 24.98
CA GLU A 5 -12.44 -14.01 24.21
C GLU A 5 -12.69 -13.95 22.70
N LYS A 6 -13.66 -13.13 22.30
CA LYS A 6 -13.95 -12.85 20.88
C LYS A 6 -14.23 -11.35 20.75
N SER A 7 -13.20 -10.48 20.75
CA SER A 7 -13.47 -9.03 20.72
C SER A 7 -12.31 -8.05 20.42
N MET A 8 -11.12 -8.44 19.93
CA MET A 8 -10.07 -7.43 19.69
C MET A 8 -9.30 -7.56 18.38
N SER A 9 -9.10 -8.78 17.86
CA SER A 9 -8.47 -9.02 16.54
C SER A 9 -9.47 -9.01 15.38
N GLU A 10 -10.72 -9.45 15.61
CA GLU A 10 -11.73 -9.57 14.54
C GLU A 10 -12.39 -8.21 14.21
N TYR A 11 -12.30 -7.24 15.15
CA TYR A 11 -12.81 -5.88 14.98
C TYR A 11 -11.78 -4.96 14.27
N SER A 12 -10.48 -5.12 14.59
CA SER A 12 -9.39 -4.40 13.91
C SER A 12 -9.25 -4.81 12.44
N LEU A 13 -9.36 -6.12 12.13
CA LEU A 13 -9.20 -6.60 10.75
C LEU A 13 -10.26 -6.00 9.82
N LYS A 14 -11.51 -5.96 10.31
CA LYS A 14 -12.65 -5.41 9.57
C LYS A 14 -12.60 -3.89 9.43
N GLU A 15 -12.06 -3.17 10.40
CA GLU A 15 -11.91 -1.71 10.30
C GLU A 15 -10.74 -1.34 9.38
N VAL A 16 -9.60 -2.01 9.48
CA VAL A 16 -8.41 -1.68 8.68
C VAL A 16 -8.63 -2.01 7.20
N SER A 17 -9.22 -3.17 6.87
CA SER A 17 -9.40 -3.52 5.46
C SER A 17 -10.56 -2.77 4.79
N SER A 18 -11.55 -2.29 5.55
CA SER A 18 -12.61 -1.42 5.01
C SER A 18 -12.07 -0.03 4.72
N VAL A 19 -11.15 0.46 5.55
CA VAL A 19 -10.38 1.67 5.28
C VAL A 19 -9.49 1.51 4.04
N ALA A 20 -8.81 0.38 3.87
CA ALA A 20 -7.97 0.12 2.69
C ALA A 20 -8.79 0.05 1.40
N LEU A 21 -9.94 -0.65 1.42
CA LEU A 21 -10.87 -0.72 0.30
C LEU A 21 -11.46 0.66 -0.04
N SER A 22 -11.88 1.43 0.98
CA SER A 22 -12.35 2.80 0.79
C SER A 22 -11.25 3.70 0.19
N ALA A 23 -10.01 3.53 0.63
CA ALA A 23 -8.87 4.26 0.09
C ALA A 23 -8.64 3.92 -1.39
N PHE A 24 -8.73 2.63 -1.78
CA PHE A 24 -8.64 2.21 -3.17
C PHE A 24 -9.66 2.96 -4.04
N TRP A 25 -10.95 2.95 -3.67
CA TRP A 25 -12.00 3.62 -4.45
C TRP A 25 -11.75 5.14 -4.56
N ASN A 26 -11.39 5.77 -3.45
CA ASN A 26 -11.06 7.19 -3.43
C ASN A 26 -9.86 7.54 -4.31
N ILE A 27 -8.88 6.64 -4.43
CA ILE A 27 -7.71 6.84 -5.30
C ILE A 27 -8.12 6.69 -6.76
N MET A 28 -8.90 5.65 -7.10
CA MET A 28 -9.40 5.45 -8.46
C MET A 28 -10.23 6.65 -8.95
N ASP A 29 -11.10 7.17 -8.09
CA ASP A 29 -11.91 8.37 -8.38
C ASP A 29 -11.03 9.61 -8.56
N GLN A 30 -9.99 9.79 -7.74
CA GLN A 30 -9.02 10.89 -7.89
C GLN A 30 -8.19 10.79 -9.17
N TRP A 31 -7.89 9.57 -9.61
CA TRP A 31 -7.18 9.31 -10.87
C TRP A 31 -8.10 9.39 -12.10
N GLY A 32 -9.43 9.47 -11.91
CA GLY A 32 -10.40 9.51 -12.99
C GLY A 32 -10.54 8.19 -13.72
N VAL A 33 -10.33 7.07 -13.02
CA VAL A 33 -10.47 5.72 -13.60
C VAL A 33 -11.95 5.38 -13.70
N GLU A 34 -12.43 5.04 -14.89
CA GLU A 34 -13.83 4.64 -15.13
C GLU A 34 -14.20 3.38 -14.33
N SER A 35 -15.45 3.29 -13.86
CA SER A 35 -15.90 2.22 -12.96
C SER A 35 -15.61 0.81 -13.46
N GLU A 36 -15.75 0.55 -14.76
CA GLU A 36 -15.43 -0.75 -15.37
C GLU A 36 -13.96 -1.15 -15.17
N HIS A 37 -13.05 -0.17 -15.27
CA HIS A 37 -11.63 -0.36 -15.07
C HIS A 37 -11.29 -0.49 -13.59
N GLN A 38 -12.00 0.22 -12.70
CA GLN A 38 -11.80 0.07 -11.24
C GLN A 38 -12.11 -1.37 -10.79
N ILE A 39 -13.19 -1.97 -11.30
CA ILE A 39 -13.62 -3.36 -11.01
C ILE A 39 -12.57 -4.35 -11.52
N SER A 40 -12.08 -4.14 -12.74
CA SER A 40 -11.01 -4.96 -13.32
C SER A 40 -9.73 -4.89 -12.50
N LEU A 41 -9.34 -3.69 -12.04
CA LEU A 41 -8.08 -3.48 -11.31
C LEU A 41 -8.10 -4.04 -9.90
N ILE A 42 -9.24 -4.03 -9.21
CA ILE A 42 -9.34 -4.69 -7.89
C ILE A 42 -9.28 -6.23 -8.01
N GLY A 43 -9.44 -6.79 -9.22
CA GLY A 43 -9.30 -8.23 -9.49
C GLY A 43 -10.60 -9.02 -9.35
N ILE A 44 -11.75 -8.35 -9.45
CA ILE A 44 -13.05 -9.01 -9.33
C ILE A 44 -13.49 -9.53 -10.70
N LYS A 45 -13.80 -10.83 -10.74
CA LYS A 45 -14.31 -11.54 -11.92
C LYS A 45 -15.83 -11.75 -11.88
N THR A 46 -16.52 -11.13 -10.93
CA THR A 46 -17.96 -11.31 -10.71
C THR A 46 -18.76 -10.19 -11.39
N ASP A 47 -20.05 -10.43 -11.60
CA ASP A 47 -20.99 -9.48 -12.22
C ASP A 47 -21.41 -8.34 -11.25
N LEU A 48 -20.68 -8.12 -10.16
CA LEU A 48 -21.01 -7.10 -9.16
C LEU A 48 -20.75 -5.69 -9.69
N SER A 49 -21.67 -4.77 -9.42
CA SER A 49 -21.50 -3.37 -9.80
C SER A 49 -20.49 -2.67 -8.88
N SER A 50 -19.89 -1.57 -9.34
CA SER A 50 -18.94 -0.78 -8.52
C SER A 50 -19.55 -0.33 -7.19
N ASP A 51 -20.85 -0.04 -7.15
CA ASP A 51 -21.54 0.36 -5.92
C ASP A 51 -21.69 -0.80 -4.94
N ASP A 52 -22.06 -2.00 -5.41
CA ASP A 52 -22.14 -3.21 -4.56
C ASP A 52 -20.77 -3.54 -3.94
N LEU A 53 -19.68 -3.25 -4.66
CA LEU A 53 -18.32 -3.45 -4.20
C LEU A 53 -17.86 -2.42 -3.17
N LYS A 54 -18.37 -1.19 -3.24
CA LYS A 54 -18.13 -0.17 -2.21
C LYS A 54 -18.82 -0.55 -0.89
N GLU A 55 -19.88 -1.35 -0.96
CA GLU A 55 -20.59 -1.90 0.20
C GLU A 55 -20.04 -3.28 0.67
N MET A 56 -19.10 -3.89 -0.05
CA MET A 56 -18.52 -5.18 0.33
C MET A 56 -17.77 -5.09 1.66
N ASN A 57 -18.01 -6.10 2.51
CA ASN A 57 -17.35 -6.19 3.81
C ASN A 57 -15.94 -6.81 3.68
N VAL A 58 -15.09 -6.51 4.65
CA VAL A 58 -13.70 -7.00 4.68
C VAL A 58 -13.56 -8.50 4.61
N SER A 59 -14.47 -9.24 5.26
CA SER A 59 -14.46 -10.71 5.27
C SER A 59 -14.67 -11.34 3.88
N SER A 60 -14.97 -10.52 2.86
CA SER A 60 -15.16 -10.95 1.48
C SER A 60 -13.98 -10.61 0.55
N LEU A 61 -12.93 -9.95 1.04
CA LEU A 61 -11.73 -9.64 0.25
C LEU A 61 -10.86 -10.90 0.10
N SER A 62 -10.54 -11.26 -1.15
CA SER A 62 -9.56 -12.32 -1.42
C SER A 62 -8.12 -11.80 -1.24
N SER A 63 -7.16 -12.69 -1.03
CA SER A 63 -5.74 -12.33 -0.97
C SER A 63 -5.25 -11.60 -2.23
N GLU A 64 -5.78 -11.97 -3.41
CA GLU A 64 -5.50 -11.29 -4.68
C GLU A 64 -5.97 -9.82 -4.66
N MET A 65 -7.16 -9.55 -4.13
CA MET A 65 -7.68 -8.19 -3.99
C MET A 65 -6.82 -7.37 -3.01
N VAL A 66 -6.40 -7.97 -1.90
CA VAL A 66 -5.54 -7.32 -0.90
C VAL A 66 -4.19 -6.95 -1.51
N ALA A 67 -3.58 -7.84 -2.31
CA ALA A 67 -2.33 -7.57 -3.01
C ALA A 67 -2.47 -6.39 -4.00
N ARG A 68 -3.55 -6.37 -4.79
CA ARG A 68 -3.83 -5.29 -5.75
C ARG A 68 -4.11 -3.95 -5.08
N ILE A 69 -4.89 -3.94 -4.01
CA ILE A 69 -5.11 -2.74 -3.18
C ILE A 69 -3.77 -2.23 -2.65
N SER A 70 -2.90 -3.13 -2.17
CA SER A 70 -1.58 -2.77 -1.66
C SER A 70 -0.68 -2.13 -2.74
N LEU A 71 -0.71 -2.63 -3.98
CA LEU A 71 0.01 -2.02 -5.11
C LEU A 71 -0.51 -0.62 -5.45
N VAL A 72 -1.83 -0.42 -5.46
CA VAL A 72 -2.42 0.91 -5.69
C VAL A 72 -2.02 1.90 -4.59
N LEU A 73 -2.08 1.47 -3.33
CA LEU A 73 -1.65 2.30 -2.20
C LEU A 73 -0.15 2.66 -2.31
N LYS A 74 0.71 1.72 -2.72
CA LYS A 74 2.13 1.97 -3.01
C LYS A 74 2.33 3.06 -4.05
N ILE A 75 1.71 2.92 -5.22
CA ILE A 75 1.80 3.90 -6.31
C ILE A 75 1.36 5.28 -5.82
N TYR A 76 0.18 5.36 -5.20
CA TYR A 76 -0.35 6.62 -4.69
C TYR A 76 0.59 7.29 -3.69
N LYS A 77 1.20 6.50 -2.80
CA LYS A 77 2.12 7.00 -1.78
C LYS A 77 3.47 7.41 -2.35
N TYR A 78 4.05 6.65 -3.27
CA TYR A 78 5.27 7.09 -3.96
C TYR A 78 5.04 8.40 -4.70
N LEU A 79 3.88 8.58 -5.35
CA LEU A 79 3.53 9.85 -5.99
C LEU A 79 3.41 11.00 -4.99
N GLU A 80 2.74 10.81 -3.84
CA GLU A 80 2.66 11.84 -2.78
C GLU A 80 4.05 12.25 -2.25
N ILE A 81 5.01 11.32 -2.18
CA ILE A 81 6.34 11.63 -1.67
C ILE A 81 7.23 12.24 -2.75
N LEU A 82 7.20 11.71 -3.97
CA LEU A 82 8.02 12.19 -5.09
C LEU A 82 7.57 13.57 -5.60
N LEU A 83 6.29 13.89 -5.45
CA LEU A 83 5.69 15.11 -5.99
C LEU A 83 5.10 15.93 -4.84
N PRO A 84 5.83 16.94 -4.31
CA PRO A 84 5.38 17.76 -3.19
C PRO A 84 4.06 18.50 -3.44
N ASN A 85 3.67 18.66 -4.71
CA ASN A 85 2.39 19.22 -5.09
C ASN A 85 1.35 18.11 -5.24
N ARG A 86 0.37 18.12 -4.33
CA ARG A 86 -0.71 17.12 -4.26
C ARG A 86 -1.55 17.02 -5.53
N GLU A 87 -1.79 18.13 -6.23
CA GLU A 87 -2.53 18.09 -7.49
C GLU A 87 -1.69 17.43 -8.58
N GLN A 88 -0.38 17.70 -8.61
CA GLN A 88 0.53 17.03 -9.54
C GLN A 88 0.64 15.53 -9.29
N SER A 89 0.67 15.08 -8.02
CA SER A 89 0.72 13.66 -7.69
C SER A 89 -0.53 12.91 -8.17
N ARG A 90 -1.71 13.56 -8.08
CA ARG A 90 -2.99 13.00 -8.51
C ARG A 90 -3.10 12.87 -10.02
N VAL A 91 -2.67 13.88 -10.77
CA VAL A 91 -2.79 13.87 -12.24
C VAL A 91 -1.63 13.16 -12.95
N TRP A 92 -0.56 12.81 -12.24
CA TRP A 92 0.65 12.22 -12.84
C TRP A 92 0.35 10.94 -13.61
N ILE A 93 -0.55 10.09 -13.10
CA ILE A 93 -0.87 8.80 -13.71
C ILE A 93 -1.47 8.93 -15.13
N ASN A 94 -2.06 10.10 -15.43
CA ASN A 94 -2.66 10.44 -16.72
C ASN A 94 -1.71 11.24 -17.64
N LYS A 95 -0.48 11.51 -17.21
CA LYS A 95 0.53 12.18 -18.03
C LYS A 95 1.36 11.16 -18.79
N SER A 96 1.73 11.52 -20.02
CA SER A 96 2.72 10.81 -20.81
C SER A 96 4.05 10.73 -20.04
N ASN A 97 4.68 9.56 -20.09
CA ASN A 97 5.95 9.30 -19.43
C ASN A 97 6.89 8.53 -20.39
N ASP A 98 8.08 9.08 -20.62
CA ASP A 98 9.09 8.50 -21.50
C ASP A 98 9.55 7.11 -21.04
N ALA A 99 9.53 6.83 -19.73
CA ALA A 99 9.84 5.51 -19.18
C ALA A 99 8.84 4.42 -19.63
N PHE A 100 7.65 4.84 -20.07
CA PHE A 100 6.59 3.99 -20.61
C PHE A 100 6.42 4.18 -22.12
N GLY A 101 7.48 4.60 -22.82
CA GLY A 101 7.46 4.77 -24.27
C GLY A 101 6.57 5.93 -24.76
N GLY A 102 6.32 6.92 -23.90
CA GLY A 102 5.42 8.04 -24.18
C GLY A 102 3.95 7.76 -23.83
N GLU A 103 3.61 6.56 -23.37
CA GLU A 103 2.28 6.25 -22.85
C GLU A 103 2.07 6.80 -21.43
N THR A 104 0.82 6.80 -21.00
CA THR A 104 0.47 7.14 -19.61
C THR A 104 0.68 5.94 -18.69
N ALA A 105 0.98 6.20 -17.41
CA ALA A 105 1.07 5.13 -16.41
C ALA A 105 -0.26 4.38 -16.25
N LEU A 106 -1.39 5.09 -16.39
CA LEU A 106 -2.72 4.48 -16.36
C LEU A 106 -2.89 3.48 -17.52
N MET A 107 -2.46 3.81 -18.73
CA MET A 107 -2.54 2.89 -19.86
C MET A 107 -1.70 1.63 -19.66
N VAL A 108 -0.50 1.76 -19.07
CA VAL A 108 0.32 0.59 -18.68
C VAL A 108 -0.41 -0.30 -17.67
N ILE A 109 -1.02 0.32 -16.65
CA ILE A 109 -1.80 -0.38 -15.62
C ILE A 109 -3.00 -1.10 -16.23
N LEU A 110 -3.76 -0.45 -17.12
CA LEU A 110 -4.95 -1.05 -17.72
C LEU A 110 -4.61 -2.13 -18.74
N ALA A 111 -3.47 -2.04 -19.43
CA ALA A 111 -3.06 -3.01 -20.44
C ALA A 111 -2.67 -4.38 -19.84
N ASP A 112 -2.06 -4.40 -18.65
CA ASP A 112 -1.54 -5.64 -18.02
C ASP A 112 -2.00 -5.81 -16.57
N ASN A 113 -3.04 -5.07 -16.17
CA ASN A 113 -3.73 -5.14 -14.87
C ASN A 113 -2.76 -5.23 -13.67
N GLU A 114 -2.63 -6.39 -13.03
CA GLU A 114 -1.77 -6.61 -11.88
C GLU A 114 -0.28 -6.42 -12.19
N ASN A 115 0.20 -6.94 -13.33
CA ASN A 115 1.59 -6.74 -13.75
C ASN A 115 1.83 -5.27 -14.12
N GLY A 116 0.81 -4.59 -14.65
CA GLY A 116 0.85 -3.15 -14.93
C GLY A 116 0.98 -2.34 -13.64
N LEU A 117 0.21 -2.67 -12.60
CA LEU A 117 0.34 -2.11 -11.26
C LEU A 117 1.73 -2.35 -10.68
N LEU A 118 2.26 -3.58 -10.78
CA LEU A 118 3.60 -3.92 -10.32
C LEU A 118 4.67 -3.10 -11.05
N THR A 119 4.60 -3.04 -12.39
CA THR A 119 5.55 -2.29 -13.23
C THR A 119 5.61 -0.82 -12.84
N VAL A 120 4.46 -0.17 -12.65
CA VAL A 120 4.42 1.25 -12.27
C VAL A 120 4.91 1.44 -10.83
N ALA A 121 4.57 0.53 -9.91
CA ALA A 121 5.05 0.59 -8.53
C ALA A 121 6.57 0.44 -8.45
N GLU A 122 7.17 -0.49 -9.18
CA GLU A 122 8.61 -0.70 -9.27
C GLU A 122 9.32 0.49 -9.92
N TYR A 123 8.75 1.05 -10.99
CA TYR A 123 9.27 2.26 -11.60
C TYR A 123 9.30 3.39 -10.57
N LEU A 124 8.19 3.69 -9.90
CA LEU A 124 8.13 4.75 -8.89
C LEU A 124 9.07 4.48 -7.71
N ASN A 125 9.21 3.22 -7.28
CA ASN A 125 10.18 2.83 -6.27
C ASN A 125 11.63 3.11 -6.74
N SER A 126 11.96 2.88 -8.01
CA SER A 126 13.28 3.21 -8.56
C SER A 126 13.53 4.72 -8.63
N GLN A 127 12.48 5.52 -8.87
CA GLN A 127 12.55 6.99 -8.85
C GLN A 127 12.65 7.51 -7.41
N PHE A 128 12.14 6.75 -6.45
CA PHE A 128 12.28 6.96 -5.03
C PHE A 128 13.72 6.67 -4.58
N GLN A 129 14.67 7.49 -5.01
CA GLN A 129 15.96 7.57 -4.33
C GLN A 129 15.69 8.07 -2.91
N MET A 130 15.98 7.25 -1.90
CA MET A 130 15.68 7.52 -0.50
C MET A 130 15.85 8.99 -0.14
N PRO A 131 14.77 9.71 0.23
CA PRO A 131 14.92 11.07 0.72
C PRO A 131 15.75 11.00 2.00
N ASN A 132 16.95 11.53 1.91
CA ASN A 132 17.88 11.63 3.02
C ASN A 132 17.20 12.48 4.11
N THR A 133 16.73 11.82 5.17
CA THR A 133 16.37 12.41 6.49
C THR A 133 15.17 13.37 6.61
N ALA A 134 14.44 13.73 5.54
CA ALA A 134 13.40 14.78 5.63
C ALA A 134 11.93 14.32 5.69
N LEU A 135 11.65 13.02 5.90
CA LEU A 135 10.27 12.57 6.13
C LEU A 135 9.84 12.87 7.56
N ASP A 136 8.65 13.44 7.76
CA ASP A 136 8.07 13.54 9.09
C ASP A 136 7.72 12.15 9.65
N LYS A 137 7.46 12.05 10.96
CA LYS A 137 7.19 10.76 11.62
C LYS A 137 5.96 10.04 11.04
N LYS A 138 4.97 10.77 10.53
CA LYS A 138 3.77 10.18 9.92
C LYS A 138 4.13 9.54 8.58
N MET A 139 4.89 10.23 7.74
CA MET A 139 5.38 9.72 6.47
C MET A 139 6.35 8.55 6.66
N GLN A 140 7.21 8.60 7.68
CA GLN A 140 8.10 7.49 8.04
C GLN A 140 7.31 6.22 8.38
N LYS A 141 6.27 6.35 9.22
CA LYS A 141 5.36 5.25 9.52
C LYS A 141 4.69 4.70 8.26
N GLU A 142 4.05 5.55 7.47
CA GLU A 142 3.33 5.13 6.26
C GLU A 142 4.26 4.39 5.29
N TYR A 143 5.48 4.88 5.12
CA TYR A 143 6.48 4.23 4.28
C TYR A 143 6.91 2.86 4.81
N ILE A 144 7.16 2.73 6.13
CA ILE A 144 7.50 1.42 6.72
C ILE A 144 6.36 0.41 6.51
N LEU A 145 5.10 0.83 6.72
CA LEU A 145 3.95 -0.05 6.52
C LEU A 145 3.85 -0.51 5.07
N ILE A 146 4.12 0.38 4.11
CA ILE A 146 4.14 0.06 2.68
C ILE A 146 5.18 -1.02 2.34
N LEU A 147 6.38 -0.92 2.91
CA LEU A 147 7.42 -1.91 2.66
C LEU A 147 7.07 -3.26 3.29
N ILE A 148 6.53 -3.25 4.50
CA ILE A 148 6.18 -4.48 5.21
C ILE A 148 5.01 -5.22 4.55
N LEU A 149 4.10 -4.51 3.86
CA LEU A 149 3.02 -5.13 3.07
C LEU A 149 3.51 -6.08 1.97
N GLU A 150 4.80 -6.10 1.63
CA GLU A 150 5.38 -7.13 0.75
C GLU A 150 5.56 -8.50 1.43
N TRP A 151 5.55 -8.52 2.76
CA TRP A 151 5.98 -9.66 3.58
C TRP A 151 4.90 -10.15 4.54
N VAL A 152 3.75 -9.48 4.57
CA VAL A 152 2.65 -9.80 5.48
C VAL A 152 1.33 -9.87 4.72
N ASP A 153 0.46 -10.78 5.15
CA ASP A 153 -0.79 -11.09 4.45
C ASP A 153 -1.83 -9.96 4.55
N SER A 154 -1.64 -9.01 5.47
CA SER A 154 -2.58 -7.92 5.69
C SER A 154 -1.94 -6.62 6.19
N THR A 155 -2.63 -5.51 5.96
CA THR A 155 -2.35 -4.20 6.56
C THR A 155 -2.34 -4.23 8.09
N GLU A 156 -3.07 -5.15 8.72
CA GLU A 156 -3.06 -5.29 10.18
C GLU A 156 -1.78 -5.93 10.67
N ASP A 157 -1.32 -6.98 10.01
CA ASP A 157 -0.05 -7.63 10.33
C ASP A 157 1.10 -6.64 10.17
N ALA A 158 1.05 -5.78 9.15
CA ALA A 158 2.01 -4.69 8.98
C ALA A 158 1.97 -3.70 10.15
N LEU A 159 0.77 -3.33 10.60
CA LEU A 159 0.56 -2.41 11.71
C LEU A 159 0.95 -3.03 13.05
N ASN A 160 0.69 -4.31 13.26
CA ASN A 160 1.07 -5.05 14.45
C ASN A 160 2.59 -5.22 14.50
N TRP A 161 3.21 -5.59 13.38
CA TRP A 161 4.67 -5.62 13.25
C TRP A 161 5.29 -4.25 13.58
N TYR A 162 4.72 -3.17 13.06
CA TYR A 162 5.21 -1.81 13.32
C TYR A 162 5.10 -1.40 14.79
N LYS A 163 4.01 -1.77 15.49
CA LYS A 163 3.71 -1.31 16.85
C LYS A 163 4.23 -2.21 17.96
N SER A 164 4.22 -3.51 17.74
CA SER A 164 4.29 -4.53 18.80
C SER A 164 5.48 -5.46 18.66
N GLU A 165 5.93 -5.75 17.44
CA GLU A 165 7.07 -6.64 17.22
C GLU A 165 8.38 -5.93 17.53
N VAL A 166 9.32 -6.69 18.11
CA VAL A 166 10.66 -6.21 18.45
C VAL A 166 11.68 -7.01 17.64
N PRO A 167 12.01 -6.57 16.40
CA PRO A 167 13.01 -7.24 15.60
C PRO A 167 14.35 -7.33 16.35
N PRO A 168 14.99 -8.52 16.42
CA PRO A 168 16.22 -8.69 17.18
C PRO A 168 17.34 -7.72 16.82
N ALA A 169 17.44 -7.35 15.54
CA ALA A 169 18.43 -6.38 15.05
C ALA A 169 18.11 -4.91 15.41
N LEU A 170 16.85 -4.59 15.72
CA LEU A 170 16.43 -3.25 16.17
C LEU A 170 16.44 -3.12 17.70
N GLY A 171 16.16 -4.21 18.42
CA GLY A 171 16.07 -4.20 19.89
C GLY A 171 14.93 -3.35 20.46
N MET A 172 14.09 -2.76 19.60
CA MET A 172 12.90 -1.98 19.91
C MET A 172 11.87 -2.12 18.78
N THR A 173 10.66 -1.65 19.00
CA THR A 173 9.64 -1.68 17.93
C THR A 173 9.95 -0.65 16.85
N PRO A 174 9.52 -0.88 15.59
CA PRO A 174 9.65 0.12 14.52
C PRO A 174 9.01 1.47 14.87
N LEU A 175 7.90 1.48 15.62
CA LEU A 175 7.30 2.69 16.18
C LEU A 175 8.27 3.44 17.09
N GLN A 176 8.87 2.74 18.06
CA GLN A 176 9.85 3.33 18.97
C GLN A 176 11.07 3.86 18.22
N ALA A 177 11.56 3.12 17.21
CA ALA A 177 12.67 3.55 16.38
C ALA A 177 12.34 4.86 15.62
N VAL A 178 11.17 4.98 15.00
CA VAL A 178 10.69 6.22 14.37
C VAL A 178 10.59 7.37 15.38
N GLU A 179 10.06 7.09 16.58
CA GLU A 179 9.94 8.10 17.63
C GLU A 179 11.30 8.61 18.10
N CYS A 180 12.31 7.74 18.14
CA CYS A 180 13.70 8.01 18.49
C CYS A 180 14.57 8.56 17.34
N GLY A 181 14.04 8.69 16.12
CA GLY A 181 14.81 9.17 14.96
C GLY A 181 15.67 8.09 14.28
N GLU A 182 15.52 6.82 14.66
CA GLU A 182 16.22 5.64 14.13
C GLU A 182 15.53 5.04 12.90
N TYR A 183 14.75 5.84 12.16
CA TYR A 183 14.01 5.43 10.96
C TYR A 183 14.87 4.66 9.96
N ARG A 184 16.12 5.10 9.75
CA ARG A 184 17.04 4.44 8.81
C ARG A 184 17.41 3.03 9.23
N ASN A 185 17.46 2.73 10.52
CA ASN A 185 17.80 1.41 11.00
C ASN A 185 16.64 0.45 10.73
N VAL A 186 15.40 0.91 10.87
CA VAL A 186 14.21 0.15 10.44
C VAL A 186 14.29 -0.16 8.95
N LEU A 187 14.61 0.83 8.11
CA LEU A 187 14.71 0.59 6.67
C LEU A 187 15.83 -0.39 6.29
N LYS A 188 17.02 -0.24 6.88
CA LYS A 188 18.12 -1.18 6.66
C LYS A 188 17.77 -2.61 7.09
N TYR A 189 17.03 -2.74 8.18
CA TYR A 189 16.51 -4.04 8.61
C TYR A 189 15.57 -4.62 7.55
N ILE A 190 14.62 -3.82 7.06
CA ILE A 190 13.67 -4.24 6.03
C ILE A 190 14.38 -4.63 4.73
N GLU A 191 15.32 -3.79 4.26
CA GLU A 191 16.15 -4.10 3.09
C GLU A 191 16.96 -5.38 3.26
N HIS A 192 17.50 -5.62 4.46
CA HIS A 192 18.25 -6.83 4.76
C HIS A 192 17.38 -8.09 4.71
N ILE A 193 16.16 -8.06 5.28
CA ILE A 193 15.24 -9.20 5.17
C ILE A 193 14.75 -9.39 3.73
N SER A 194 14.66 -8.32 2.93
CA SER A 194 14.28 -8.40 1.52
C SER A 194 15.35 -9.04 0.64
N LEU A 195 16.63 -8.86 0.97
CA LEU A 195 17.76 -9.41 0.22
C LEU A 195 18.15 -10.85 0.61
N GLY A 196 17.57 -11.39 1.68
CA GLY A 196 18.01 -12.67 2.25
C GLY A 196 16.87 -13.45 2.91
N GLY A 197 15.81 -13.72 2.13
CA GLY A 197 14.66 -14.52 2.55
C GLY A 197 15.07 -15.68 3.46
N TYR A 198 14.35 -15.81 4.57
CA TYR A 198 14.57 -16.80 5.63
C TYR A 198 15.16 -18.12 5.09
N ALA A 199 16.42 -18.38 5.43
CA ALA A 199 16.99 -19.71 5.47
C ALA A 199 16.60 -20.41 6.78
#